data_AF-A0A6I1N983-F1
#
_entry.id   AF-A0A6I1N983-F1
#
_cell.length_a   1.000
_cell.length_b   1.000
_cell.length_c   1.000
_cell.angle_alpha   90.00
_cell.angle_beta   90.00
_cell.angle_gamma   90.00
#
_symmetry.space_group_name_H-M   'P 1'
#
loop_
_entity.id
_entity.type
_entity.pdbx_description
1 polymer ?
#
loop_
_entity_poly.entity_id
_entity_poly.type
_entity_poly.pdbx_seq_one_letter_code
_entity_poly.pdbx_strand_id
1 'polypeptide(L)'
;MQKSLARFGAKPTADGVADSFQLPKPVRPFNLDVTRVSASGAEVDTYIAVLPGARLEDVAEAANLKKGAAGYSRDTKFGTLQADVREHGDIWLMCTVLR
;
A
#
# COMPACT_ATOMS: atom_id res chain seq x y z
N MET A 1 8.21 9.06 -10.40
CA MET A 1 6.92 9.25 -9.71
C MET A 1 7.18 10.14 -8.48
N GLN A 2 6.80 11.42 -8.49
CA GLN A 2 7.06 12.33 -7.34
C GLN A 2 6.20 13.61 -7.40
N LYS A 3 5.92 14.14 -8.59
CA LYS A 3 5.11 15.37 -8.77
C LYS A 3 3.63 15.21 -8.39
N SER A 4 3.06 14.03 -8.58
CA SER A 4 1.63 13.77 -8.33
C SER A 4 1.31 13.76 -6.84
N LEU A 5 2.13 13.10 -6.02
CA LEU A 5 1.93 12.98 -4.56
C LEU A 5 2.15 14.32 -3.85
N ALA A 6 3.16 15.09 -4.28
CA ALA A 6 3.39 16.44 -3.74
C ALA A 6 2.19 17.38 -3.98
N ARG A 7 1.48 17.26 -5.11
CA ARG A 7 0.24 18.01 -5.39
C ARG A 7 -0.91 17.67 -4.45
N PHE A 8 -0.92 16.47 -3.86
CA PHE A 8 -1.88 16.06 -2.83
C PHE A 8 -1.41 16.42 -1.41
N GLY A 9 -0.32 17.18 -1.27
CA GLY A 9 0.21 17.61 0.03
C GLY A 9 0.91 16.49 0.81
N ALA A 10 1.25 15.38 0.15
CA ALA A 10 1.98 14.28 0.78
C ALA A 10 3.42 14.71 1.11
N LYS A 11 3.91 14.35 2.30
CA LYS A 11 5.25 14.71 2.79
C LYS A 11 6.12 13.47 2.97
N PRO A 12 7.43 13.51 2.72
CA PRO A 12 8.31 12.40 3.04
C PRO A 12 8.16 11.97 4.52
N THR A 13 8.16 10.67 4.77
CA THR A 13 8.15 10.14 6.15
C THR A 13 9.55 10.14 6.74
N ALA A 14 9.63 10.34 8.07
CA ALA A 14 10.89 10.30 8.82
C ALA A 14 11.23 8.89 9.37
N ASP A 15 10.50 7.87 8.92
CA ASP A 15 10.55 6.49 9.40
C ASP A 15 11.65 5.64 8.75
N GLY A 16 12.47 6.23 7.89
CA GLY A 16 13.56 5.55 7.20
C GLY A 16 13.11 4.67 6.03
N VAL A 17 11.81 4.58 5.74
CA VAL A 17 11.29 3.83 4.59
C VAL A 17 11.53 4.66 3.33
N ALA A 18 12.35 4.13 2.42
CA ALA A 18 12.67 4.79 1.17
C ALA A 18 11.40 5.07 0.34
N ASP A 19 11.36 6.24 -0.30
CA ASP A 19 10.26 6.69 -1.16
C ASP A 19 8.87 6.62 -0.50
N SER A 20 8.81 6.74 0.82
CA SER A 20 7.57 6.76 1.60
C SER A 20 7.09 8.20 1.89
N PHE A 21 5.78 8.40 1.75
CA PHE A 21 5.11 9.68 1.88
C PHE A 21 3.89 9.58 2.78
N GLN A 22 3.81 10.44 3.79
CA GLN A 22 2.66 10.64 4.65
C GLN A 22 1.61 11.48 3.93
N LEU A 23 0.36 11.02 3.90
CA LEU A 23 -0.77 11.79 3.39
C LEU A 23 -1.28 12.79 4.46
N PRO A 24 -1.68 14.01 4.08
CA PRO A 24 -2.17 15.02 5.03
C PRO A 24 -3.55 14.68 5.62
N LYS A 25 -4.31 13.83 4.94
CA LYS A 25 -5.55 13.22 5.44
C LYS A 25 -5.54 11.74 5.05
N PRO A 26 -6.07 10.84 5.90
CA PRO A 26 -6.27 9.45 5.53
C PRO A 26 -7.14 9.37 4.27
N VAL A 27 -6.73 8.54 3.31
CA VAL A 27 -7.60 8.12 2.21
C VAL A 27 -8.12 6.72 2.53
N ARG A 28 -9.35 6.40 2.10
CA ARG A 28 -10.02 5.14 2.47
C ARG A 28 -10.27 4.21 1.29
N PRO A 29 -9.26 3.73 0.56
CA PRO A 29 -9.46 2.63 -0.35
C PRO A 29 -9.92 1.42 0.48
N PHE A 30 -10.99 0.76 0.02
CA PHE A 30 -11.52 -0.44 0.69
C PHE A 30 -11.94 -0.23 2.15
N ASN A 31 -12.39 0.98 2.53
CA ASN A 31 -12.73 1.34 3.92
C ASN A 31 -11.56 1.24 4.93
N LEU A 32 -10.32 1.15 4.47
CA LEU A 32 -9.14 1.15 5.34
C LEU A 32 -8.47 2.51 5.34
N ASP A 33 -8.15 3.06 6.52
CA ASP A 33 -7.41 4.31 6.63
C ASP A 33 -5.97 4.14 6.15
N VAL A 34 -5.69 4.60 4.93
CA VAL A 34 -4.34 4.67 4.37
C VAL A 34 -3.79 6.05 4.66
N THR A 35 -2.79 6.09 5.53
CA THR A 35 -2.12 7.33 5.93
C THR A 35 -0.75 7.52 5.29
N ARG A 36 -0.21 6.46 4.67
CA ARG A 36 1.15 6.44 4.11
C ARG A 36 1.19 5.66 2.80
N VAL A 37 1.93 6.20 1.83
CA VAL A 37 2.13 5.61 0.50
C VAL A 37 3.63 5.51 0.21
N SER A 38 4.12 4.33 -0.19
CA SER A 38 5.47 4.20 -0.76
C SER A 38 5.39 4.06 -2.29
N ALA A 39 6.31 4.73 -2.98
CA ALA A 39 6.45 4.72 -4.43
C ALA A 39 7.92 4.45 -4.81
N SER A 40 8.41 3.26 -4.45
CA SER A 40 9.75 2.77 -4.82
C SER A 40 9.93 2.77 -6.34
N GLY A 41 10.98 3.45 -6.82
CA GLY A 41 11.28 3.56 -8.25
C GLY A 41 11.82 2.29 -8.93
N ALA A 42 12.07 1.21 -8.17
CA ALA A 42 12.66 -0.03 -8.71
C ALA A 42 11.65 -0.93 -9.43
N GLU A 43 10.38 -0.91 -9.00
CA GLU A 43 9.27 -1.58 -9.68
C GLU A 43 8.25 -0.53 -10.10
N VAL A 44 8.41 -0.10 -11.34
CA VAL A 44 7.54 0.87 -12.01
C VAL A 44 6.09 0.37 -11.87
N ASP A 45 5.29 1.14 -11.13
CA ASP A 45 3.83 0.98 -10.94
C ASP A 45 3.34 0.14 -9.75
N THR A 46 4.15 -0.03 -8.69
CA THR A 46 3.64 -0.57 -7.41
C THR A 46 3.20 0.56 -6.47
N TYR A 47 1.91 0.65 -6.17
CA TYR A 47 1.39 1.50 -5.10
C TYR A 47 1.34 0.70 -3.80
N ILE A 48 1.94 1.23 -2.73
CA ILE A 48 1.98 0.56 -1.43
C ILE A 48 1.25 1.41 -0.41
N ALA A 49 0.13 0.93 0.11
CA ALA A 49 -0.52 1.50 1.28
C ALA A 49 0.04 0.84 2.55
N VAL A 50 0.63 1.65 3.44
CA VAL A 50 1.17 1.16 4.72
C VAL A 50 0.12 1.39 5.81
N LEU A 51 -0.24 0.31 6.51
CA LEU A 51 -1.34 0.22 7.47
C LEU A 51 -0.77 -0.20 8.85
N PRO A 52 -0.19 0.75 9.62
CA PRO A 52 0.42 0.43 10.90
C PRO A 52 -0.63 0.02 11.94
N GLY A 53 -0.36 -1.06 12.67
CA GLY A 53 -1.26 -1.60 13.71
C GLY A 53 -2.51 -2.32 13.18
N ALA A 54 -2.66 -2.47 11.86
CA ALA A 54 -3.71 -3.29 11.27
C ALA A 54 -3.34 -4.79 11.34
N ARG A 55 -4.34 -5.68 11.40
CA ARG A 55 -4.12 -7.12 11.23
C ARG A 55 -4.22 -7.50 9.76
N LEU A 56 -3.37 -8.42 9.32
CA LEU A 56 -3.32 -8.85 7.92
C LEU A 56 -4.68 -9.38 7.43
N GLU A 57 -5.40 -10.12 8.28
CA GLU A 57 -6.72 -10.68 7.97
C GLU A 57 -7.78 -9.60 7.75
N ASP A 58 -7.78 -8.54 8.57
CA ASP A 58 -8.73 -7.43 8.44
C ASP A 58 -8.46 -6.67 7.12
N VAL A 59 -7.19 -6.49 6.77
CA VAL A 59 -6.80 -5.87 5.51
C VAL A 59 -7.19 -6.75 4.32
N ALA A 60 -6.98 -8.07 4.44
CA ALA A 60 -7.35 -9.02 3.40
C ALA A 60 -8.87 -9.07 3.20
N GLU A 61 -9.66 -9.07 4.27
CA GLU A 61 -11.13 -9.03 4.20
C GLU A 61 -11.61 -7.73 3.55
N ALA A 62 -11.15 -6.58 4.05
CA ALA A 62 -11.54 -5.27 3.54
C ALA A 62 -11.17 -5.09 2.06
N ALA A 63 -9.96 -5.49 1.67
CA ALA A 63 -9.53 -5.46 0.27
C ALA A 63 -10.08 -6.63 -0.57
N ASN A 64 -10.86 -7.54 0.03
CA ASN A 64 -11.43 -8.75 -0.58
C ASN A 64 -10.36 -9.57 -1.33
N LEU A 65 -9.27 -9.84 -0.63
CA LEU A 65 -8.17 -10.69 -1.06
C LEU A 65 -8.47 -12.17 -0.74
N LYS A 66 -7.91 -13.07 -1.54
CA LYS A 66 -8.00 -14.51 -1.32
C LYS A 66 -6.68 -15.03 -0.78
N LYS A 67 -6.74 -15.93 0.19
CA LYS A 67 -5.56 -16.63 0.70
C LYS A 67 -5.10 -17.66 -0.34
N GLY A 68 -3.90 -17.48 -0.87
CA GLY A 68 -3.19 -18.41 -1.74
C GLY A 68 -1.92 -18.95 -1.11
N ALA A 69 -1.15 -19.73 -1.88
CA ALA A 69 0.11 -20.32 -1.42
C ALA A 69 1.18 -19.27 -1.06
N ALA A 70 1.15 -18.11 -1.72
CA ALA A 70 2.10 -17.01 -1.53
C ALA A 70 1.57 -15.88 -0.62
N GLY A 71 0.44 -16.08 0.08
CA GLY A 71 -0.20 -15.04 0.91
C GLY A 71 -1.55 -14.58 0.37
N TYR A 72 -2.01 -13.39 0.79
CA TYR A 72 -3.29 -12.83 0.36
C TYR A 72 -3.14 -12.02 -0.92
N SER A 73 -3.90 -12.38 -1.96
CA SER A 73 -3.90 -11.65 -3.22
C SER A 73 -5.25 -11.64 -3.94
N ARG A 74 -5.42 -10.70 -4.87
CA ARG A 74 -6.53 -10.65 -5.81
C ARG A 74 -6.12 -9.91 -7.08
N ASP A 75 -6.39 -10.51 -8.22
CA ASP A 75 -6.27 -9.82 -9.51
C ASP A 75 -7.40 -8.82 -9.71
N THR A 76 -7.03 -7.63 -10.16
CA THR A 76 -7.94 -6.55 -10.56
C THR A 76 -7.69 -6.19 -12.01
N LYS A 77 -8.62 -5.42 -12.60
CA LYS A 77 -8.45 -4.89 -13.96
C LYS A 77 -7.21 -3.99 -14.16
N PHE A 78 -6.59 -3.53 -13.06
CA PHE A 78 -5.44 -2.63 -13.09
C PHE A 78 -4.13 -3.33 -12.72
N GLY A 79 -4.18 -4.55 -12.20
CA GLY A 79 -3.03 -5.15 -11.54
C GLY A 79 -3.41 -6.17 -10.47
N THR A 80 -2.41 -6.79 -9.87
CA THR A 80 -2.59 -7.71 -8.75
C THR A 80 -2.45 -6.95 -7.43
N LEU A 81 -3.50 -7.02 -6.60
CA LEU A 81 -3.46 -6.57 -5.21
C LEU A 81 -2.89 -7.68 -4.33
N GLN A 82 -1.98 -7.34 -3.43
CA GLN A 82 -1.40 -8.26 -2.46
C GLN A 82 -1.28 -7.57 -1.11
N ALA A 83 -1.54 -8.30 -0.02
CA ALA A 83 -1.27 -7.81 1.33
C ALA A 83 -0.24 -8.73 2.00
N ASP A 84 0.76 -8.12 2.64
CA ASP A 84 1.80 -8.85 3.36
C ASP A 84 2.26 -8.09 4.60
N VAL A 85 2.80 -8.82 5.58
CA VAL A 85 3.48 -8.23 6.74
C VAL A 85 4.90 -7.88 6.30
N ARG A 86 5.31 -6.63 6.53
CA ARG A 86 6.64 -6.14 6.18
C ARG A 86 7.34 -5.56 7.40
N GLU A 87 8.39 -4.77 7.15
CA GLU A 87 9.26 -4.22 8.18
C GLU A 87 8.46 -3.60 9.34
N HIS A 88 8.98 -3.77 10.56
CA HIS A 88 8.36 -3.29 11.80
C HIS A 88 6.96 -3.86 12.10
N GLY A 89 6.51 -4.90 11.37
CA GLY A 89 5.20 -5.53 11.57
C GLY A 89 4.03 -4.80 10.90
N ASP A 90 4.33 -3.78 10.08
CA ASP A 90 3.30 -3.05 9.36
C ASP A 90 2.72 -3.88 8.21
N ILE A 91 1.42 -3.74 7.98
CA ILE A 91 0.76 -4.37 6.84
C ILE A 91 0.89 -3.49 5.61
N TRP A 92 1.39 -4.06 4.54
CA TRP A 92 1.55 -3.39 3.26
C TRP A 92 0.53 -3.95 2.28
N LEU A 93 -0.40 -3.11 1.82
CA LEU A 93 -1.30 -3.43 0.72
C LEU A 93 -0.71 -2.87 -0.58
N MET A 94 -0.18 -3.76 -1.40
CA MET A 94 0.54 -3.47 -2.63
C MET A 94 -0.37 -3.70 -3.85
N CYS A 95 -0.29 -2.84 -4.85
CA CYS A 95 -0.92 -3.05 -6.15
C CYS A 95 0.14 -3.01 -7.23
N THR A 96 0.46 -4.17 -7.83
CA THR A 96 1.41 -4.28 -8.94
C THR A 96 0.64 -4.25 -10.25
N VAL A 97 0.87 -3.23 -11.08
CA VAL A 97 0.18 -3.08 -12.38
C VAL A 97 0.61 -4.18 -13.35
N LEU A 98 -0.38 -4.80 -14.01
CA LEU A 98 -0.13 -5.73 -15.11
C LEU A 98 0.29 -4.91 -16.35
N ARG A 99 1.50 -5.15 -16.88
CA ARG A 99 1.98 -4.54 -18.13
C ARG A 99 1.30 -5.13 -19.36
#